data_AF-A0A811UB96-F1
#
_entry.id   AF-A0A811UB96-F1
#
_cell.length_a   1.000
_cell.length_b   1.000
_cell.length_c   1.000
_cell.angle_alpha   90.00
_cell.angle_beta   90.00
_cell.angle_gamma   90.00
#
_symmetry.space_group_name_H-M   'P 1'
#
loop_
_entity.id
_entity.type
_entity.pdbx_description
1 polymer ?
#
loop_
_entity_poly.entity_id
_entity_poly.type
_entity_poly.pdbx_seq_one_letter_code
_entity_poly.pdbx_strand_id
1 'polypeptide(L)'
;RTSTSLWGEWMGVLHGDEIEYFFGQPLNTSLQYRQVERELGKRMLNAVIEFAKTGNPATDGEEWPNFTKKDPVYYVFSTDDKDEKLQRGPLEGRCAFWNEYLREVRKWGC
;
A
#
# COMPACT_ATOMS: atom_id res chain seq x y z
N ARG A 1 4.90 -9.72 0.28
CA ARG A 1 4.99 -10.64 -0.88
C ARG A 1 3.87 -11.66 -0.74
N THR A 2 3.13 -11.96 -1.80
CA THR A 2 2.14 -13.04 -1.79
C THR A 2 2.83 -14.40 -1.67
N SER A 3 2.30 -15.30 -0.83
CA SER A 3 2.95 -16.59 -0.53
C SER A 3 3.11 -17.49 -1.76
N THR A 4 2.29 -17.29 -2.79
CA THR A 4 2.31 -18.04 -4.05
C THR A 4 3.21 -17.45 -5.13
N SER A 5 3.90 -16.33 -4.86
CA SER A 5 4.81 -15.71 -5.82
C SER A 5 5.98 -16.63 -6.14
N LEU A 6 6.15 -16.91 -7.44
CA LEU A 6 7.23 -17.74 -8.01
C LEU A 6 8.54 -16.97 -8.19
N TRP A 7 8.54 -15.65 -7.98
CA TRP A 7 9.72 -14.81 -8.10
C TRP A 7 10.68 -15.02 -6.93
N GLY A 8 11.97 -14.76 -7.16
CA GLY A 8 13.01 -14.91 -6.15
C GLY A 8 12.75 -14.00 -4.94
N GLU A 9 13.05 -14.48 -3.73
CA GLU A 9 12.72 -13.77 -2.49
C GLU A 9 13.31 -12.35 -2.40
N TRP A 10 14.48 -12.14 -3.01
CA TRP A 10 15.16 -10.84 -3.07
C TRP A 10 14.34 -9.76 -3.80
N MET A 11 13.38 -10.16 -4.64
CA MET A 11 12.50 -9.24 -5.36
C MET A 11 11.39 -8.69 -4.45
N GLY A 12 11.14 -9.31 -3.29
CA GLY A 12 10.20 -8.81 -2.29
C GLY A 12 8.76 -8.69 -2.81
N VAL A 13 8.20 -7.48 -2.73
CA VAL A 13 6.88 -7.12 -3.27
C VAL A 13 7.10 -6.50 -4.64
N LEU A 14 6.64 -7.18 -5.69
CA LEU A 14 6.82 -6.70 -7.05
C LEU A 14 5.82 -5.60 -7.38
N HIS A 15 6.19 -4.74 -8.34
CA HIS A 15 5.23 -3.85 -8.97
C HIS A 15 4.12 -4.67 -9.63
N GLY A 16 2.86 -4.42 -9.23
CA GLY A 16 1.69 -5.13 -9.73
C GLY A 16 1.22 -6.27 -8.83
N ASP A 17 1.99 -6.67 -7.80
CA ASP A 17 1.54 -7.67 -6.81
C ASP A 17 0.26 -7.21 -6.08
N GLU A 18 0.00 -5.90 -6.00
CA GLU A 18 -1.18 -5.33 -5.35
C GLU A 18 -2.48 -5.54 -6.14
N ILE A 19 -2.39 -5.77 -7.46
CA ILE A 19 -3.54 -5.81 -8.36
C ILE A 19 -4.49 -6.93 -7.94
N GLU A 20 -3.98 -8.15 -7.75
CA GLU A 20 -4.80 -9.32 -7.38
C GLU A 20 -5.55 -9.11 -6.05
N TYR A 21 -4.95 -8.37 -5.11
CA TYR A 21 -5.54 -8.08 -3.81
C TYR A 21 -6.65 -7.04 -3.91
N PHE A 22 -6.45 -5.95 -4.66
CA PHE A 22 -7.49 -4.94 -4.87
C PHE A 22 -8.70 -5.49 -5.64
N PHE A 23 -8.50 -6.47 -6.52
CA PHE A 23 -9.58 -7.19 -7.20
C PHE A 23 -10.18 -8.34 -6.38
N GLY A 24 -9.68 -8.61 -5.17
CA GLY A 24 -10.22 -9.64 -4.30
C GLY A 24 -9.95 -11.09 -4.76
N GLN A 25 -8.94 -11.32 -5.60
CA GLN A 25 -8.53 -12.69 -5.98
C GLN A 25 -8.23 -13.59 -4.77
N PRO A 26 -7.66 -13.11 -3.64
CA PRO A 26 -7.52 -13.92 -2.44
C PRO A 26 -8.83 -14.46 -1.84
N LEU A 27 -9.99 -13.92 -2.22
CA LEU A 27 -11.30 -14.44 -1.78
C LEU A 27 -11.76 -15.64 -2.62
N ASN A 28 -11.14 -15.87 -3.79
CA ASN A 28 -11.41 -17.04 -4.60
C ASN A 28 -10.86 -18.29 -3.90
N THR A 29 -11.75 -19.15 -3.42
CA THR A 29 -11.40 -20.38 -2.69
C THR A 29 -10.74 -21.44 -3.57
N SER A 30 -10.84 -21.32 -4.90
CA SER A 30 -10.15 -22.18 -5.86
C SER A 30 -8.67 -21.83 -6.01
N LEU A 31 -8.25 -20.63 -5.59
CA LEU A 31 -6.85 -20.21 -5.58
C LEU A 31 -6.22 -20.44 -4.21
N GLN A 32 -4.93 -20.78 -4.20
CA GLN A 32 -4.17 -20.99 -2.97
C GLN A 32 -3.71 -19.65 -2.40
N TYR A 33 -4.21 -19.30 -1.21
CA TYR A 33 -3.78 -18.15 -0.41
C TYR A 33 -3.83 -18.52 1.07
N ARG A 34 -2.92 -17.97 1.87
CA ARG A 34 -2.97 -18.10 3.33
C ARG A 34 -4.17 -17.32 3.88
N GLN A 35 -4.68 -17.73 5.03
CA GLN A 35 -5.84 -17.09 5.65
C GLN A 35 -5.65 -15.57 5.85
N VAL A 36 -4.48 -15.16 6.33
CA VAL A 36 -4.10 -13.74 6.49
C VAL A 36 -4.05 -12.96 5.16
N GLU A 37 -3.73 -13.65 4.05
CA GLU A 37 -3.74 -13.04 2.71
C GLU A 37 -5.17 -12.88 2.18
N ARG A 38 -6.08 -13.81 2.53
CA ARG A 38 -7.50 -13.68 2.23
C ARG A 38 -8.12 -12.50 2.98
N GLU A 39 -7.75 -12.33 4.25
CA GLU A 39 -8.18 -11.20 5.08
C GLU A 39 -7.62 -9.88 4.56
N LEU A 40 -6.35 -9.86 4.13
CA LEU A 40 -5.77 -8.70 3.46
C LEU A 40 -6.50 -8.36 2.15
N GLY A 41 -6.76 -9.36 1.29
CA GLY A 41 -7.52 -9.18 0.05
C GLY A 41 -8.93 -8.65 0.31
N LYS A 42 -9.62 -9.15 1.35
CA LYS A 42 -10.92 -8.61 1.79
C LYS A 42 -10.83 -7.14 2.16
N ARG A 43 -9.82 -6.76 2.97
CA ARG A 43 -9.60 -5.37 3.40
C ARG A 43 -9.31 -4.45 2.21
N MET A 44 -8.41 -4.85 1.32
CA MET A 44 -8.04 -4.08 0.13
C MET A 44 -9.22 -3.90 -0.83
N LEU A 45 -9.98 -4.96 -1.09
CA LEU A 45 -11.20 -4.89 -1.92
C LEU A 45 -12.24 -3.95 -1.28
N ASN A 46 -12.50 -4.08 0.03
CA ASN A 46 -13.45 -3.22 0.72
C ASN A 46 -13.03 -1.74 0.64
N ALA A 47 -11.74 -1.44 0.80
CA ALA A 47 -11.24 -0.07 0.67
C ALA A 47 -11.53 0.52 -0.72
N VAL A 48 -11.37 -0.27 -1.79
CA VAL A 48 -11.71 0.15 -3.16
C VAL A 48 -13.22 0.35 -3.32
N ILE A 49 -14.03 -0.56 -2.79
CA ILE A 49 -15.49 -0.49 -2.86
C ILE A 49 -16.01 0.75 -2.12
N GLU A 50 -15.55 1.00 -0.90
CA GLU A 50 -15.99 2.15 -0.10
C GLU A 50 -15.50 3.47 -0.69
N PHE A 51 -14.28 3.50 -1.24
CA PHE A 51 -13.83 4.64 -2.02
C PHE A 51 -14.71 4.92 -3.23
N ALA A 52 -15.09 3.89 -4.00
CA ALA A 52 -15.97 4.05 -5.15
C ALA A 52 -17.38 4.54 -4.76
N LYS A 53 -17.90 4.12 -3.59
CA LYS A 53 -19.23 4.53 -3.11
C LYS A 53 -19.25 5.92 -2.48
N THR A 54 -18.24 6.25 -1.68
CA THR A 54 -18.28 7.40 -0.76
C THR A 54 -17.18 8.43 -1.01
N GLY A 55 -16.16 8.08 -1.80
CA GLY A 55 -14.94 8.86 -1.95
C GLY A 55 -13.94 8.67 -0.80
N ASN A 56 -14.24 7.83 0.20
CA ASN A 56 -13.37 7.53 1.33
C ASN A 56 -13.06 6.01 1.41
N PRO A 57 -11.78 5.59 1.37
CA PRO A 57 -11.42 4.17 1.48
C PRO A 57 -11.52 3.62 2.91
N ALA A 58 -11.70 4.47 3.93
CA ALA A 58 -11.83 4.04 5.31
C ALA A 58 -13.11 3.21 5.50
N THR A 59 -12.97 2.01 6.07
CA THR A 59 -14.12 1.23 6.56
C THR A 59 -14.55 1.72 7.94
N ASP A 60 -15.81 1.50 8.30
CA ASP A 60 -16.38 1.94 9.59
C ASP A 60 -15.51 1.55 10.80
N GLY A 61 -15.09 2.55 11.58
CA GLY A 61 -14.26 2.37 12.77
C GLY A 61 -12.75 2.30 12.50
N GLU A 62 -12.30 2.41 11.26
CA GLU A 62 -10.88 2.48 10.92
C GLU A 62 -10.42 3.93 10.65
N GLU A 63 -9.35 4.35 11.32
CA GLU A 63 -8.74 5.65 11.03
C GLU A 63 -7.90 5.57 9.76
N TRP A 64 -8.33 6.32 8.74
CA TRP A 64 -7.54 6.58 7.53
C TRP A 64 -7.65 8.07 7.19
N PRO A 65 -6.82 8.93 7.78
CA PRO A 65 -6.85 10.36 7.54
C PRO A 65 -6.41 10.75 6.13
N ASN A 66 -6.80 11.94 5.70
CA ASN A 66 -6.40 12.48 4.40
C ASN A 66 -4.90 12.73 4.33
N PHE A 67 -4.28 12.28 3.25
CA PHE A 67 -2.90 12.64 2.93
C PHE A 67 -2.78 14.13 2.58
N THR A 68 -1.82 14.82 3.20
CA THR A 68 -1.49 16.22 2.82
C THR A 68 0.02 16.42 2.77
N LYS A 69 0.49 17.50 2.13
CA LYS A 69 1.92 17.84 2.15
C LYS A 69 2.44 18.13 3.58
N LYS A 70 1.58 18.64 4.47
CA LYS A 70 1.95 18.99 5.86
C LYS A 70 1.91 17.77 6.78
N ASP A 71 1.03 16.82 6.50
CA ASP A 71 0.89 15.55 7.20
C ASP A 71 0.79 14.43 6.16
N PRO A 72 1.93 13.93 5.63
CA PRO A 72 1.98 12.96 4.54
C PRO A 72 1.73 11.53 5.04
N VAL A 73 0.63 11.34 5.74
CA VAL A 73 0.23 10.04 6.30
C VAL A 73 -0.30 9.10 5.23
N TYR A 74 0.15 7.86 5.25
CA TYR A 74 -0.30 6.80 4.34
C TYR A 74 -0.68 5.54 5.11
N TYR A 75 -1.62 4.78 4.55
CA TYR A 75 -2.07 3.51 5.08
C TYR A 75 -1.24 2.36 4.50
N VAL A 76 -0.83 1.43 5.35
CA VAL A 76 -0.02 0.27 5.00
C VAL A 76 -0.87 -0.99 4.97
N PHE A 77 -0.95 -1.59 3.78
CA PHE A 77 -1.53 -2.92 3.60
C PHE A 77 -0.46 -3.99 3.87
N SER A 78 -0.54 -4.62 5.04
CA SER A 78 0.33 -5.73 5.47
C SER A 78 -0.50 -6.86 6.08
N THR A 79 0.06 -8.07 6.05
CA THR A 79 -0.46 -9.23 6.80
C THR A 79 0.13 -9.32 8.21
N ASP A 80 1.13 -8.50 8.54
CA ASP A 80 1.71 -8.46 9.88
C ASP A 80 0.91 -7.46 10.74
N ASP A 81 0.23 -7.96 11.77
CA ASP A 81 -0.58 -7.14 12.67
C ASP A 81 0.28 -6.29 13.64
N LYS A 82 1.59 -6.52 13.67
CA LYS A 82 2.54 -5.71 14.45
C LYS A 82 2.93 -4.43 13.73
N ASP A 83 2.72 -4.36 12.41
CA ASP A 83 3.03 -3.16 11.64
C ASP A 83 2.03 -2.05 11.99
N GLU A 84 2.55 -0.85 12.24
CA GLU A 84 1.70 0.33 12.36
C GLU A 84 1.04 0.59 10.99
N LYS A 85 -0.30 0.53 10.97
CA LYS A 85 -1.11 0.71 9.76
C LYS A 85 -0.98 2.11 9.17
N LEU A 86 -0.77 3.13 10.00
CA LEU A 86 -0.60 4.51 9.57
C LEU A 86 0.86 4.93 9.74
N GLN A 87 1.48 5.39 8.67
CA GLN A 87 2.89 5.81 8.68
C GLN A 87 3.07 7.15 7.96
N ARG A 88 4.20 7.82 8.21
CA ARG A 88 4.54 9.15 7.62
C ARG A 88 5.94 9.18 7.01
N GLY A 89 6.95 8.84 7.82
CA GLY A 89 8.36 9.11 7.53
C GLY A 89 9.06 8.29 6.42
N PRO A 90 8.84 6.97 6.28
CA PRO A 90 9.66 6.15 5.38
C PRO A 90 9.56 6.55 3.89
N LEU A 91 8.43 7.10 3.45
CA LEU A 91 8.26 7.61 2.09
C LEU A 91 8.72 9.06 1.97
N GLU A 92 8.51 9.89 2.99
CA GLU A 92 8.96 11.28 2.99
C GLU A 92 10.47 11.41 2.78
N GLY A 93 11.28 10.67 3.56
CA GLY A 93 12.74 10.70 3.41
C GLY A 93 13.23 10.16 2.06
N ARG A 94 12.61 9.10 1.54
CA ARG A 94 12.97 8.51 0.23
C ARG A 94 12.61 9.41 -0.94
N CYS A 95 11.45 10.07 -0.87
CA CYS A 95 10.98 10.96 -1.94
C CYS A 95 11.63 12.35 -1.89
N ALA A 96 12.01 12.86 -0.71
CA ALA A 96 12.61 14.19 -0.55
C ALA A 96 13.90 14.35 -1.38
N PHE A 97 14.73 13.30 -1.45
CA PHE A 97 15.91 13.32 -2.30
C PHE A 97 15.58 13.64 -3.77
N TRP A 98 14.58 12.97 -4.34
CA TRP A 98 14.19 13.15 -5.74
C TRP A 98 13.40 14.42 -5.98
N ASN A 99 12.49 14.76 -5.05
CA ASN A 99 11.54 15.86 -5.22
C ASN A 99 12.10 17.23 -4.82
N GLU A 100 13.13 17.26 -3.98
CA GLU A 100 13.69 18.51 -3.44
C GLU A 100 15.17 18.61 -3.80
N TYR A 101 15.99 17.72 -3.25
CA TYR A 101 17.45 17.82 -3.36
C TYR A 101 17.94 17.76 -4.82
N LEU A 102 17.54 16.75 -5.59
CA LEU A 102 17.94 16.63 -6.98
C LEU A 102 17.42 17.77 -7.86
N ARG A 103 16.28 18.38 -7.51
CA ARG A 103 15.78 19.55 -8.23
C ARG A 103 16.71 20.74 -8.03
N GLU A 104 17.21 20.95 -6.82
CA GLU A 104 18.17 22.02 -6.54
C GLU A 104 19.49 21.77 -7.27
N VAL A 105 20.06 20.56 -7.20
CA VAL A 105 21.33 20.22 -7.88
C VAL A 105 21.28 20.52 -9.39
N ARG A 106 20.15 20.22 -10.05
CA ARG A 106 19.98 20.51 -11.48
C ARG A 106 20.04 22.00 -11.84
N LYS A 107 19.67 22.90 -10.93
CA LYS A 107 19.72 24.35 -11.17
C LYS A 107 21.14 24.90 -11.27
N TRP A 108 22.10 24.22 -10.65
CA TRP A 108 23.53 24.58 -10.70
C TRP A 108 24.28 23.91 -11.86
N GLY A 109 23.59 23.10 -12.66
CA GLY A 109 24.15 22.37 -13.80
C GLY A 109 24.18 23.14 -15.13
N CYS A 110 24.05 24.47 -15.09
CA CYS A 110 24.32 25.37 -16.21
C CYS A 110 25.58 26.17 -15.94
#